data_AF-A0A4R8LRX0-F1
#
_entry.id   AF-A0A4R8LRX0-F1
#
_cell.length_a   1.000
_cell.length_b   1.000
_cell.length_c   1.000
_cell.angle_alpha   90.00
_cell.angle_beta   90.00
_cell.angle_gamma   90.00
#
_symmetry.space_group_name_H-M   'P 1'
#
loop_
_entity.id
_entity.type
_entity.pdbx_description
1 polymer ?
#
loop_
_entity_poly.entity_id
_entity_poly.type
_entity_poly.pdbx_seq_one_letter_code
_entity_poly.pdbx_strand_id
1 'polypeptide(L)'
;MDNVRSQSWKSFTIDTSAFPVRHCALPPAGPETYVAIVRIRHAERTVADWHLPRYAQHWASADEAHRETVEYAIRAINAGYLDDTGSPARFLT
;
A
#
# COMPACT_ATOMS: atom_id res chain seq x y z
N MET A 1 8.90 -4.23 13.90
CA MET A 1 8.39 -3.50 12.72
C MET A 1 9.57 -3.28 11.78
N ASP A 2 9.94 -4.35 11.11
CA ASP A 2 11.23 -4.56 10.43
C ASP A 2 11.03 -4.85 8.94
N ASN A 3 9.77 -4.87 8.49
CA ASN A 3 9.39 -5.05 7.10
C ASN A 3 8.87 -3.74 6.48
N VAL A 4 9.68 -2.68 6.58
CA VAL A 4 9.44 -1.40 5.91
C VAL A 4 10.41 -1.27 4.75
N ARG A 5 9.90 -0.96 3.55
CA ARG A 5 10.71 -0.71 2.35
C ARG A 5 10.41 0.68 1.84
N SER A 6 11.45 1.41 1.45
CA SER A 6 11.34 2.76 0.91
C SER A 6 11.88 2.81 -0.51
N GLN A 7 11.19 3.53 -1.39
CA GLN A 7 11.62 3.75 -2.77
C GLN A 7 11.29 5.18 -3.21
N SER A 8 12.18 5.79 -4.00
CA SER A 8 11.96 7.11 -4.59
C SER A 8 11.40 7.03 -6.00
N TRP A 9 10.42 7.87 -6.32
CA TRP A 9 9.81 7.98 -7.66
C TRP A 9 9.37 9.41 -7.96
N LYS A 10 9.88 10.06 -9.02
CA LYS A 10 9.46 11.41 -9.47
C LYS A 10 9.33 12.44 -8.32
N SER A 11 10.34 12.54 -7.46
CA SER A 11 10.36 13.42 -6.26
C SER A 11 9.45 12.99 -5.10
N PHE A 12 8.74 11.87 -5.22
CA PHE A 12 8.01 11.23 -4.13
C PHE A 12 8.87 10.15 -3.44
N THR A 13 8.64 9.96 -2.15
CA THR A 13 9.10 8.78 -1.40
C THR A 13 7.90 7.88 -1.12
N ILE A 14 8.02 6.61 -1.46
CA ILE A 14 7.01 5.58 -1.26
C ILE A 14 7.54 4.64 -0.18
N ASP A 15 6.96 4.72 1.01
CA ASP A 15 7.23 3.80 2.10
C ASP A 15 6.14 2.74 2.13
N THR A 16 6.53 1.48 2.16
CA THR A 16 5.60 0.34 2.21
C THR A 16 5.91 -0.52 3.41
N SER A 17 4.86 -1.02 4.07
CA SER A 17 5.00 -2.04 5.10
C SER A 17 4.00 -3.15 4.87
N ALA A 18 4.50 -4.39 4.79
CA ALA A 18 3.66 -5.56 4.66
C ALA A 18 3.68 -6.39 5.95
N PHE A 19 2.53 -6.95 6.32
CA PHE A 19 2.39 -7.81 7.50
C PHE A 19 1.40 -8.95 7.23
N PRO A 20 1.64 -10.12 7.82
CA PRO A 20 0.75 -11.26 7.63
C PRO A 20 -0.59 -11.01 8.34
N VAL A 21 -1.66 -11.47 7.72
CA VAL A 21 -3.03 -11.48 8.24
C VAL A 21 -3.66 -12.84 8.02
N ARG A 22 -4.57 -13.22 8.92
CA ARG A 22 -5.32 -14.47 8.85
C ARG A 22 -6.75 -14.20 8.43
N HIS A 23 -7.28 -15.03 7.55
CA HIS A 23 -8.67 -14.95 7.14
C HIS A 23 -9.57 -15.55 8.22
N CYS A 24 -10.36 -14.70 8.91
CA CYS A 24 -11.21 -15.15 10.02
C CYS A 24 -12.33 -16.12 9.62
N ALA A 25 -12.64 -16.26 8.32
CA ALA A 25 -13.77 -17.04 7.83
C ALA A 25 -13.42 -18.45 7.32
N LEU A 26 -12.16 -18.89 7.35
CA LEU A 26 -11.78 -20.27 7.00
C LEU A 26 -11.11 -20.98 8.21
N PRO A 27 -11.26 -22.31 8.33
CA PRO A 27 -10.57 -23.09 9.35
C PRO A 27 -9.06 -22.80 9.34
N PRO A 28 -8.33 -23.02 10.45
CA PRO A 28 -6.97 -22.50 10.70
C PRO A 28 -5.85 -23.06 9.78
N ALA A 29 -6.20 -23.71 8.68
CA ALA A 29 -5.29 -24.34 7.72
C ALA A 29 -5.03 -23.50 6.44
N GLY A 30 -5.61 -22.30 6.32
CA GLY A 30 -5.31 -21.42 5.19
C GLY A 30 -3.91 -20.79 5.30
N PRO A 31 -3.14 -20.67 4.20
CA PRO A 31 -1.85 -19.96 4.23
C PRO A 31 -2.05 -18.52 4.69
N GLU A 32 -1.05 -17.96 5.38
CA GLU A 32 -1.06 -16.55 5.77
C GLU A 32 -1.10 -15.69 4.51
N THR A 33 -2.05 -14.76 4.45
CA THR A 33 -2.13 -13.73 3.40
C THR A 33 -1.49 -12.45 3.90
N TYR A 34 -1.04 -11.56 3.04
CA TYR A 34 -0.38 -10.32 3.47
C TYR A 34 -1.25 -9.11 3.21
N VAL A 35 -1.29 -8.16 4.15
CA VAL A 35 -1.75 -6.79 3.90
C VAL A 35 -0.53 -5.90 3.78
N ALA A 36 -0.64 -4.86 2.96
CA ALA A 36 0.34 -3.79 2.90
C ALA A 36 -0.31 -2.42 3.14
N ILE A 37 0.48 -1.56 3.78
CA ILE A 37 0.22 -0.14 3.95
C ILE A 37 1.26 0.60 3.11
N VAL A 38 0.83 1.69 2.48
CA VAL A 38 1.69 2.60 1.73
C VAL A 38 1.55 4.02 2.22
N ARG A 39 2.69 4.65 2.48
CA ARG A 39 2.80 6.07 2.74
C ARG A 39 3.56 6.72 1.59
N ILE A 40 2.97 7.74 0.99
CA ILE A 40 3.57 8.52 -0.08
C ILE A 40 3.90 9.90 0.48
N ARG A 41 5.15 10.32 0.35
CA ARG A 41 5.66 11.61 0.81
C ARG A 41 6.13 12.43 -0.39
N HIS A 42 5.93 13.74 -0.33
CA HIS A 42 6.48 14.72 -1.26
C HIS A 42 7.01 15.91 -0.46
N ALA A 43 8.25 16.35 -0.70
CA ALA A 43 8.89 17.43 0.06
C ALA A 43 8.72 17.28 1.58
N GLU A 44 8.99 16.08 2.09
CA GLU A 44 8.85 15.68 3.52
C GLU A 44 7.42 15.64 4.08
N ARG A 45 6.41 16.08 3.33
CA ARG A 45 5.00 16.00 3.72
C ARG A 45 4.38 14.68 3.24
N THR A 46 3.60 14.04 4.10
CA THR A 46 2.80 12.88 3.69
C THR A 46 1.61 13.36 2.88
N VAL A 47 1.52 12.92 1.62
CA VAL A 47 0.42 13.25 0.69
C VAL A 47 -0.62 12.13 0.64
N ALA A 48 -0.23 10.91 0.97
CA ALA A 48 -1.15 9.78 1.13
C ALA A 48 -0.63 8.80 2.17
N ASP A 49 -1.55 8.22 2.95
CA ASP A 49 -1.32 7.10 3.85
C ASP A 49 -2.48 6.12 3.69
N TRP A 50 -2.26 5.04 2.94
CA TRP A 50 -3.29 4.12 2.48
C TRP A 50 -3.02 2.70 2.96
N HIS A 51 -4.08 2.01 3.34
CA HIS A 51 -4.08 0.57 3.57
C HIS A 51 -4.75 -0.12 2.37
N LEU A 52 -4.20 -1.24 1.90
CA LEU A 52 -4.69 -1.95 0.71
C LEU A 52 -5.31 -3.33 1.05
N PRO A 53 -6.39 -3.39 1.86
CA PRO A 53 -6.94 -4.66 2.35
C PRO A 53 -7.65 -5.49 1.25
N ARG A 54 -8.15 -4.85 0.18
CA ARG A 54 -8.79 -5.58 -0.93
C ARG A 54 -7.79 -6.40 -1.74
N TYR A 55 -6.55 -5.94 -1.84
CA TYR A 55 -5.48 -6.63 -2.54
C TYR A 55 -4.83 -7.72 -1.68
N ALA A 56 -4.99 -7.62 -0.36
CA ALA A 56 -4.43 -8.57 0.58
C ALA A 56 -4.90 -10.01 0.40
N GLN A 57 -6.09 -10.21 -0.17
CA GLN A 57 -6.63 -11.55 -0.47
C GLN A 57 -5.80 -12.30 -1.52
N HIS A 58 -4.89 -11.63 -2.23
CA HIS A 58 -4.13 -12.21 -3.34
C HIS A 58 -2.63 -12.33 -3.04
N TRP A 59 -2.13 -11.66 -2.00
CA TRP A 59 -0.70 -11.66 -1.70
C TRP A 59 -0.33 -12.84 -0.81
N ALA A 60 0.37 -13.80 -1.41
CA ALA A 60 0.87 -15.00 -0.74
C ALA A 60 2.22 -14.77 -0.03
N SER A 61 2.85 -13.62 -0.26
CA SER A 61 4.13 -13.27 0.38
C SER A 61 4.26 -11.76 0.67
N ALA A 62 5.13 -11.42 1.62
CA ALA A 62 5.48 -10.03 1.90
C ALA A 62 6.12 -9.34 0.68
N ASP A 63 6.98 -10.04 -0.07
CA ASP A 63 7.62 -9.50 -1.28
C ASP A 63 6.61 -9.11 -2.35
N GLU A 64 5.62 -9.97 -2.58
CA GLU A 64 4.51 -9.70 -3.50
C GLU A 64 3.69 -8.50 -3.03
N ALA A 65 3.33 -8.45 -1.75
CA ALA A 65 2.62 -7.34 -1.16
C ALA A 65 3.38 -6.01 -1.33
N HIS A 66 4.70 -6.01 -1.13
CA HIS A 66 5.55 -4.83 -1.35
C HIS A 66 5.57 -4.40 -2.81
N ARG A 67 5.87 -5.33 -3.72
CA ARG A 67 5.97 -5.05 -5.15
C ARG A 67 4.68 -4.44 -5.69
N GLU A 68 3.55 -5.08 -5.43
CA GLU A 68 2.26 -4.63 -5.97
C GLU A 68 1.77 -3.34 -5.32
N THR A 69 2.10 -3.13 -4.05
CA THR A 69 1.81 -1.87 -3.37
C THR A 69 2.61 -0.70 -3.95
N VAL A 70 3.89 -0.92 -4.28
CA VAL A 70 4.70 0.07 -5.00
C VAL A 70 4.12 0.34 -6.39
N GLU A 71 3.77 -0.70 -7.15
CA GLU A 71 3.15 -0.54 -8.47
C GLU A 71 1.85 0.26 -8.39
N TYR A 72 1.01 -0.01 -7.39
CA TYR A 72 -0.20 0.75 -7.10
C TYR A 72 0.11 2.22 -6.82
N ALA A 73 1.08 2.51 -5.95
CA ALA A 73 1.49 3.87 -5.62
C ALA A 73 2.01 4.63 -6.84
N ILE A 74 2.83 3.99 -7.68
CA ILE A 74 3.33 4.57 -8.93
C ILE A 74 2.18 4.91 -9.89
N ARG A 75 1.19 4.00 -10.02
CA ARG A 75 -0.01 4.26 -10.84
C ARG A 75 -0.79 5.46 -10.29
N ALA A 76 -0.96 5.56 -8.97
CA ALA A 76 -1.65 6.67 -8.34
C ALA A 76 -0.92 8.02 -8.53
N ILE A 77 0.41 8.03 -8.38
CA ILE A 77 1.26 9.20 -8.66
C ILE A 77 1.11 9.61 -10.13
N ASN A 78 1.24 8.67 -11.06
CA ASN A 78 1.18 8.96 -12.49
C ASN A 78 -0.20 9.45 -12.96
N ALA A 79 -1.27 9.01 -12.29
CA ALA A 79 -2.62 9.46 -12.58
C ALA A 79 -2.98 10.80 -11.92
N GLY A 80 -2.11 11.36 -11.09
CA GLY A 80 -2.36 12.63 -10.40
C GLY A 80 -3.40 12.54 -9.27
N TYR A 81 -3.68 11.34 -8.73
CA TYR A 81 -4.63 11.17 -7.62
C TYR A 81 -4.15 11.73 -6.27
N LEU A 82 -2.91 12.21 -6.22
CA LEU A 82 -2.26 12.75 -5.04
C LEU A 82 -2.32 14.28 -5.09
N ASP A 83 -3.53 14.84 -4.94
CA ASP A 83 -3.68 16.28 -4.80
C ASP A 83 -3.17 16.74 -3.42
N ASP A 84 -2.59 17.95 -3.36
CA ASP A 84 -1.98 18.58 -2.17
C ASP A 84 -2.99 18.92 -1.04
N THR A 85 -4.26 18.60 -1.26
CA THR A 85 -5.29 18.68 -0.23
C THR A 85 -5.33 17.33 0.47
N GLY A 86 -5.16 17.29 1.79
CA GLY A 86 -5.35 16.08 2.60
C GLY A 86 -6.81 15.61 2.63
N SER A 87 -7.46 15.54 1.48
CA SER A 87 -8.82 15.08 1.25
C SER A 87 -8.73 13.81 0.41
N PRO A 88 -9.31 12.69 0.86
CA PRO A 88 -9.36 11.50 0.02
C PRO A 88 -10.09 11.87 -1.27
N ALA A 89 -9.42 11.65 -2.41
CA ALA A 89 -10.06 11.72 -3.72
C ALA A 89 -11.39 10.96 -3.63
N ARG A 90 -12.49 11.71 -3.82
CA ARG A 90 -13.86 11.20 -3.75
C ARG A 90 -14.04 10.09 -4.78
N PHE A 91 -14.01 8.85 -4.35
CA PHE A 91 -14.58 7.75 -5.11
C PHE A 91 -16.08 7.67 -4.81
N LEU A 92 -16.86 8.44 -5.57
CA LEU A 92 -18.26 8.12 -5.88
C LEU A 92 -18.42 8.24 -7.38
N THR A 93 -18.39 7.10 -8.09
CA THR A 93 -19.46 6.60 -8.97
C THR A 93 -19.06 5.20 -9.42
#